data_AF-A0A530C372-F1
#
_entry.id   AF-A0A530C372-F1
#
_cell.length_a   1.000
_cell.length_b   1.000
_cell.length_c   1.000
_cell.angle_alpha   90.00
_cell.angle_beta   90.00
_cell.angle_gamma   90.00
#
_symmetry.space_group_name_H-M   'P 1'
#
loop_
_entity.id
_entity.type
_entity.pdbx_description
1 polymer ?
#
loop_
_entity_poly.entity_id
_entity_poly.type
_entity_poly.pdbx_seq_one_letter_code
_entity_poly.pdbx_strand_id
1 'polypeptide(L)'
;VLVLLWALPGLRIHFVPRHLRYQAAHLNAVKQFLARNVHRTAARTGVLVFVSIAERYAEVVADSGINSKVGQHVWDGVVRDLTAHAGDDRLADGFIKAVESVGAVLAEHFPVTAGDANELDDHLVEI
;
A
#
# COMPACT_ATOMS: atom_id res chain seq x y z
N VAL A 1 8.13 0.39 35.33
CA VAL A 1 8.49 0.94 34.00
C VAL A 1 7.76 0.20 32.87
N LEU A 2 7.75 -1.13 32.81
CA LEU A 2 7.06 -1.90 31.75
C LEU A 2 5.52 -1.68 31.66
N VAL A 3 4.85 -1.40 32.78
CA VAL A 3 3.38 -1.25 32.82
C VAL A 3 2.89 0.06 32.16
N LEU A 4 3.70 1.12 32.18
CA LEU A 4 3.31 2.42 31.61
C LEU A 4 3.25 2.38 30.07
N LEU A 5 4.07 1.52 29.45
CA LEU A 5 4.07 1.29 28.00
C LEU A 5 2.83 0.54 27.51
N TRP A 6 2.14 -0.21 28.37
CA TRP A 6 0.88 -0.88 28.02
C TRP A 6 -0.34 0.05 28.08
N ALA A 7 -0.31 1.06 28.94
CA ALA A 7 -1.46 1.94 29.20
C ALA A 7 -1.64 3.09 28.20
N LEU A 8 -0.61 3.42 27.41
CA LEU A 8 -0.63 4.56 26.48
C LEU A 8 -0.18 4.13 25.07
N PRO A 9 -1.08 3.60 24.23
CA PRO A 9 -0.73 3.14 22.88
C PRO A 9 -0.07 4.25 22.04
N GLY A 10 -0.45 5.51 22.24
CA GLY A 10 0.16 6.67 21.57
C GLY A 10 1.58 7.01 22.02
N LEU A 11 2.02 6.58 23.22
CA LEU A 11 3.41 6.79 23.67
C LEU A 11 4.35 5.72 23.09
N ARG A 12 3.86 4.50 22.89
CA ARG A 12 4.66 3.37 22.37
C ARG A 12 5.33 3.73 21.05
N ILE A 13 4.61 4.41 20.16
CA ILE A 13 5.10 4.76 18.83
C ILE A 13 6.28 5.75 18.86
N HIS A 14 6.43 6.51 19.94
CA HIS A 14 7.55 7.42 20.15
C HIS A 14 8.82 6.69 20.63
N PHE A 15 8.65 5.58 21.36
CA PHE A 15 9.77 4.78 21.89
C PHE A 15 10.22 3.66 20.94
N VAL A 16 9.43 3.31 19.92
CA VAL A 16 9.83 2.34 18.91
C VAL A 16 10.66 3.03 17.81
N PRO A 17 11.90 2.56 17.55
CA PRO A 17 12.72 3.04 16.44
C PRO A 17 11.98 3.00 15.09
N ARG A 18 12.27 3.99 14.22
CA ARG A 18 11.62 4.11 12.90
C ARG A 18 11.72 2.85 12.05
N HIS A 19 12.87 2.18 12.04
CA HIS A 19 13.06 0.96 11.25
C HIS A 19 12.13 -0.19 11.70
N LEU A 20 11.91 -0.36 13.00
CA LEU A 20 10.99 -1.38 13.53
C LEU A 20 9.53 -1.04 13.21
N ARG A 21 9.17 0.25 13.27
CA ARG A 21 7.85 0.74 12.86
C ARG A 21 7.57 0.44 11.39
N TYR A 22 8.53 0.71 10.51
CA TYR A 22 8.39 0.45 9.08
C TYR A 22 8.33 -1.04 8.77
N GLN A 23 9.15 -1.87 9.43
CA GLN A 23 9.05 -3.32 9.31
C GLN A 23 7.68 -3.84 9.75
N ALA A 24 7.14 -3.32 10.86
CA ALA A 24 5.80 -3.71 11.32
C ALA A 24 4.70 -3.28 10.34
N ALA A 25 4.79 -2.07 9.78
CA ALA A 25 3.86 -1.56 8.79
C ALA A 25 3.91 -2.39 7.49
N HIS A 26 5.11 -2.68 6.98
CA HIS A 26 5.33 -3.56 5.83
C HIS A 26 4.73 -4.97 6.05
N LEU A 27 5.01 -5.59 7.20
CA LEU A 27 4.43 -6.89 7.54
C LEU A 27 2.90 -6.85 7.61
N ASN A 28 2.31 -5.73 8.05
CA ASN A 28 0.86 -5.55 8.01
C ASN A 28 0.35 -5.45 6.57
N ALA A 29 0.99 -4.63 5.72
CA ALA A 29 0.65 -4.51 4.31
C ALA A 29 0.66 -5.87 3.59
N VAL A 30 1.73 -6.66 3.77
CA VAL A 30 1.84 -8.01 3.21
C VAL A 30 0.75 -8.95 3.75
N LYS A 31 0.45 -8.89 5.06
CA LYS A 31 -0.65 -9.68 5.64
C LYS A 31 -2.00 -9.32 5.01
N GLN A 32 -2.28 -8.03 4.80
CA GLN A 32 -3.51 -7.60 4.15
C GLN A 32 -3.58 -8.06 2.70
N PHE A 33 -2.48 -7.94 1.96
CA PHE A 33 -2.38 -8.43 0.57
C PHE A 33 -2.72 -9.92 0.45
N LEU A 34 -2.21 -10.74 1.39
CA LEU A 34 -2.50 -12.16 1.44
C LEU A 34 -3.93 -12.45 1.92
N ALA A 35 -4.38 -11.80 3.01
CA ALA A 35 -5.70 -12.02 3.58
C ALA A 35 -6.84 -11.65 2.62
N ARG A 36 -6.63 -10.63 1.79
CA ARG A 36 -7.60 -10.13 0.82
C ARG A 36 -7.55 -10.86 -0.53
N ASN A 37 -6.71 -11.90 -0.66
CA ASN A 37 -6.55 -12.66 -1.90
C ASN A 37 -6.22 -11.77 -3.13
N VAL A 38 -5.59 -10.61 -2.93
CA VAL A 38 -5.17 -9.71 -4.03
C VAL A 38 -4.22 -10.41 -5.00
N HIS A 39 -3.52 -11.44 -4.51
CA HIS A 39 -2.65 -12.34 -5.27
C HIS A 39 -3.36 -13.45 -6.07
N ARG A 40 -4.68 -13.60 -5.95
CA ARG A 40 -5.49 -14.60 -6.67
C ARG A 40 -6.13 -13.99 -7.92
N THR A 41 -5.37 -13.27 -8.71
CA THR A 41 -5.80 -12.87 -10.05
C THR A 41 -5.25 -13.84 -11.09
N ALA A 42 -6.01 -14.12 -12.15
CA ALA A 42 -5.61 -15.04 -13.22
C ALA A 42 -4.27 -14.61 -13.86
N ALA A 43 -4.06 -13.30 -13.96
CA ALA A 43 -2.85 -12.70 -14.51
C ALA A 43 -1.80 -12.27 -13.46
N ARG A 44 -2.03 -12.49 -12.15
CA ARG A 44 -1.14 -12.03 -11.07
C ARG A 44 -0.88 -10.51 -11.17
N THR A 45 -1.94 -9.75 -11.36
CA THR A 45 -1.96 -8.29 -11.57
C THR A 45 -2.51 -7.51 -10.37
N GLY A 46 -2.61 -8.14 -9.20
CA GLY A 46 -3.08 -7.48 -8.00
C GLY A 46 -2.10 -6.43 -7.48
N VAL A 47 -2.61 -5.22 -7.16
CA VAL A 47 -1.85 -4.15 -6.50
C VAL A 47 -2.58 -3.73 -5.23
N LEU A 48 -1.83 -3.60 -4.13
CA LEU A 48 -2.29 -3.00 -2.88
C LEU A 48 -1.54 -1.69 -2.65
N VAL A 49 -2.30 -0.61 -2.54
CA VAL A 49 -1.78 0.69 -2.07
C VAL A 49 -2.07 0.77 -0.58
N PHE A 50 -1.02 0.80 0.25
CA PHE A 50 -1.11 0.79 1.70
C PHE A 50 -0.58 2.10 2.29
N VAL A 51 -1.31 2.67 3.25
CA VAL A 51 -0.86 3.83 4.04
C VAL A 51 -1.06 3.54 5.51
N SER A 52 -0.03 3.78 6.31
CA SER A 52 -0.15 3.89 7.76
C SER A 52 0.11 5.31 8.23
N ILE A 53 -0.94 5.96 8.72
CA ILE A 53 -0.92 7.33 9.22
C ILE A 53 -0.06 7.41 10.49
N ALA A 54 -0.22 6.44 11.39
CA ALA A 54 0.50 6.39 12.66
C ALA A 54 2.02 6.29 12.46
N GLU A 55 2.47 5.53 11.46
CA GLU A 55 3.88 5.38 11.07
C GLU A 55 4.39 6.45 10.10
N ARG A 56 3.51 7.24 9.48
CA ARG A 56 3.82 8.07 8.30
C ARG A 56 4.57 7.24 7.26
N TYR A 57 3.97 6.11 6.93
CA TYR A 57 4.52 5.10 6.05
C TYR A 57 3.52 4.82 4.94
N ALA A 58 4.00 4.70 3.71
CA ALA A 58 3.20 4.25 2.59
C ALA A 58 4.02 3.26 1.76
N GLU A 59 3.32 2.30 1.15
CA GLU A 59 3.92 1.27 0.31
C GLU A 59 2.93 0.82 -0.76
N VAL A 60 3.46 0.50 -1.94
CA VAL A 60 2.69 -0.18 -2.99
C VAL A 60 3.21 -1.61 -3.09
N VAL A 61 2.34 -2.58 -2.79
CA VAL A 61 2.66 -4.01 -2.88
C VAL A 61 2.00 -4.55 -4.14
N ALA A 62 2.81 -4.97 -5.11
CA ALA A 62 2.34 -5.57 -6.35
C ALA A 62 2.64 -7.07 -6.39
N ASP A 63 1.78 -7.84 -7.06
CA ASP A 63 2.04 -9.26 -7.29
C ASP A 63 3.24 -9.47 -8.24
N SER A 64 3.77 -10.68 -8.21
CA SER A 64 4.89 -11.20 -9.01
C SER A 64 4.77 -10.91 -10.51
N GLY A 65 3.57 -10.95 -11.09
CA GLY A 65 3.37 -10.64 -12.51
C GLY A 65 3.78 -9.20 -12.84
N ILE A 66 3.39 -8.25 -12.00
CA ILE A 66 3.73 -6.83 -12.16
C ILE A 66 5.19 -6.58 -11.77
N ASN A 67 5.66 -7.13 -10.65
CA ASN A 67 7.02 -6.91 -10.16
C ASN A 67 8.09 -7.44 -11.12
N SER A 68 7.73 -8.39 -12.00
CA SER A 68 8.61 -8.88 -13.07
C SER A 68 8.79 -7.90 -14.24
N LYS A 69 7.83 -6.98 -14.45
CA LYS A 69 7.81 -6.03 -15.58
C LYS A 69 8.10 -4.59 -15.15
N VAL A 70 7.72 -4.23 -13.93
CA VAL A 70 7.80 -2.88 -13.39
C VAL A 70 8.81 -2.85 -12.25
N GLY A 71 9.84 -2.03 -12.38
CA GLY A 71 10.85 -1.86 -11.34
C GLY A 71 10.34 -1.02 -10.15
N GLN A 72 10.91 -1.26 -8.97
CA GLN A 72 10.54 -0.55 -7.73
C GLN A 72 10.54 0.98 -7.86
N HIS A 73 11.45 1.54 -8.66
CA HIS A 73 11.57 2.98 -8.90
C HIS A 73 10.30 3.65 -9.43
N VAL A 74 9.42 2.90 -10.10
CA VAL A 74 8.13 3.41 -10.60
C VAL A 74 7.18 3.69 -9.42
N TRP A 75 7.23 2.85 -8.40
CA TRP A 75 6.40 2.98 -7.20
C TRP A 75 6.91 4.05 -6.25
N ASP A 76 8.21 4.36 -6.27
CA ASP A 76 8.81 5.36 -5.39
C ASP A 76 8.14 6.74 -5.54
N GLY A 77 7.76 7.12 -6.77
CA GLY A 77 7.02 8.35 -7.04
C GLY A 77 5.62 8.35 -6.41
N VAL A 78 4.89 7.25 -6.59
CA VAL A 78 3.56 7.04 -6.02
C VAL A 78 3.61 7.10 -4.49
N VAL A 79 4.57 6.40 -3.88
CA VAL A 79 4.76 6.36 -2.42
C VAL A 79 5.11 7.74 -1.88
N ARG A 80 6.01 8.48 -2.55
CA ARG A 80 6.39 9.83 -2.15
C ARG A 80 5.19 10.76 -2.15
N ASP A 81 4.41 10.75 -3.23
CA ASP A 81 3.27 11.64 -3.38
C ASP A 81 2.18 11.29 -2.36
N LEU A 82 1.88 10.00 -2.19
CA LEU A 82 0.91 9.53 -1.20
C LEU A 82 1.32 9.90 0.24
N THR A 83 2.61 9.76 0.57
CA THR A 83 3.15 10.14 1.89
C THR A 83 3.06 11.66 2.12
N ALA A 84 3.31 12.48 1.09
CA ALA A 84 3.18 13.92 1.19
C ALA A 84 1.72 14.35 1.43
N HIS A 85 0.77 13.79 0.67
CA HIS A 85 -0.66 14.08 0.85
C HIS A 85 -1.19 13.59 2.20
N ALA A 86 -0.71 12.44 2.70
CA ALA A 86 -1.03 11.95 4.03
C ALA A 86 -0.53 12.88 5.16
N GLY A 87 0.59 13.58 4.94
CA GLY A 87 1.11 14.57 5.90
C GLY A 87 0.31 15.88 5.95
N ASP A 88 -0.42 16.19 4.87
CA ASP A 88 -1.20 17.43 4.70
C ASP A 88 -2.70 17.25 5.00
N ASP A 89 -3.11 16.12 5.58
CA ASP A 89 -4.53 15.76 5.81
C ASP A 89 -5.36 15.67 4.51
N ARG A 90 -4.70 15.42 3.37
CA ARG A 90 -5.30 15.29 2.03
C ARG A 90 -5.20 13.87 1.49
N LEU A 91 -5.45 12.89 2.37
CA LEU A 91 -5.21 11.48 2.06
C LEU A 91 -6.04 10.98 0.87
N ALA A 92 -7.28 11.46 0.71
CA ALA A 92 -8.14 11.13 -0.42
C ALA A 92 -7.50 11.51 -1.77
N ASP A 93 -6.98 12.73 -1.89
CA ASP A 93 -6.29 13.20 -3.09
C ASP A 93 -5.04 12.36 -3.38
N GLY A 94 -4.33 11.97 -2.31
CA GLY A 94 -3.18 11.07 -2.40
C GLY A 94 -3.54 9.71 -2.99
N PHE A 95 -4.63 9.10 -2.50
CA PHE A 95 -5.10 7.80 -3.02
C PHE A 95 -5.58 7.91 -4.46
N ILE A 96 -6.33 8.96 -4.83
CA ILE A 96 -6.80 9.17 -6.21
C ILE A 96 -5.59 9.21 -7.15
N LYS A 97 -4.59 10.05 -6.86
CA LYS A 97 -3.36 10.13 -7.67
C LYS A 97 -2.58 8.82 -7.71
N ALA A 98 -2.53 8.09 -6.59
CA ALA A 98 -1.86 6.81 -6.53
C ALA A 98 -2.55 5.79 -7.45
N VAL A 99 -3.89 5.71 -7.39
CA VAL A 99 -4.68 4.82 -8.27
C VAL A 99 -4.53 5.22 -9.74
N GLU A 100 -4.57 6.51 -10.07
CA GLU A 100 -4.34 7.00 -11.44
C GLU A 100 -2.94 6.61 -11.95
N SER A 101 -1.91 6.80 -11.13
CA SER A 101 -0.53 6.48 -11.50
C SER A 101 -0.31 4.99 -11.66
N VAL A 102 -0.83 4.19 -10.72
CA VAL A 102 -0.80 2.72 -10.79
C VAL A 102 -1.54 2.24 -12.04
N GLY A 103 -2.73 2.77 -12.31
CA GLY A 103 -3.54 2.43 -13.47
C GLY A 103 -2.84 2.73 -14.78
N ALA A 104 -2.16 3.87 -14.90
CA ALA A 104 -1.37 4.23 -16.08
C ALA A 104 -0.22 3.24 -16.34
N VAL A 105 0.52 2.87 -15.29
CA VAL A 105 1.61 1.88 -15.38
C VAL A 105 1.08 0.49 -15.76
N LEU A 106 -0.05 0.08 -15.18
CA LEU A 106 -0.67 -1.19 -15.51
C LEU A 106 -1.17 -1.22 -16.96
N ALA A 107 -1.78 -0.14 -17.44
CA ALA A 107 -2.27 -0.05 -18.82
C ALA A 107 -1.16 -0.20 -19.87
N GLU A 108 0.07 0.23 -19.57
CA GLU A 108 1.23 0.08 -20.45
C GLU A 108 1.68 -1.39 -20.56
N HIS A 109 1.67 -2.13 -19.45
CA HIS A 109 2.23 -3.49 -19.38
C HIS A 109 1.21 -4.63 -19.45
N PHE A 110 -0.06 -4.31 -19.18
CA PHE A 110 -1.21 -5.22 -19.11
C PHE A 110 -2.43 -4.52 -19.74
N PRO A 111 -2.45 -4.33 -21.08
CA PRO A 111 -3.56 -3.69 -21.75
C PRO A 111 -4.84 -4.52 -21.60
N VAL A 112 -5.96 -3.84 -21.39
CA VAL A 112 -7.30 -4.46 -21.27
C VAL A 112 -7.62 -5.24 -22.54
N THR A 113 -8.03 -6.50 -22.40
CA THR A 113 -8.42 -7.38 -23.51
C THR A 113 -9.91 -7.66 -23.50
N ALA A 114 -10.47 -8.07 -24.65
CA ALA A 114 -11.87 -8.47 -24.71
C ALA A 114 -12.11 -9.69 -23.80
N GLY A 115 -12.98 -9.55 -22.79
CA GLY A 115 -13.26 -10.58 -21.80
C GLY A 115 -12.60 -10.35 -20.43
N ASP A 116 -11.88 -9.23 -20.25
CA ASP A 116 -11.38 -8.83 -18.94
C ASP A 116 -12.54 -8.56 -17.98
N ALA A 117 -12.47 -9.13 -16.79
CA ALA A 117 -13.52 -9.06 -15.78
C ALA A 117 -12.94 -8.48 -14.49
N ASN A 118 -13.78 -7.79 -13.70
CA ASN A 118 -13.30 -7.28 -12.42
C ASN A 118 -13.08 -8.45 -11.44
N GLU A 119 -11.81 -8.80 -11.21
CA GLU A 119 -11.41 -9.91 -10.34
C GLU A 119 -11.31 -9.51 -8.86
N LEU A 120 -11.32 -8.21 -8.53
CA LEU A 120 -11.18 -7.69 -7.17
C LEU A 120 -12.22 -6.58 -6.90
N ASP A 121 -12.87 -6.62 -5.74
CA ASP A 121 -13.85 -5.59 -5.38
C ASP A 121 -13.18 -4.23 -5.12
N ASP A 122 -13.70 -3.17 -5.73
CA ASP A 122 -13.25 -1.79 -5.52
C ASP A 122 -13.78 -1.25 -4.18
N HIS A 123 -12.99 -1.36 -3.12
CA HIS A 123 -13.34 -0.79 -1.81
C HIS A 123 -12.13 -0.35 -1.00
N LEU A 124 -12.30 0.75 -0.25
CA LEU A 124 -11.35 1.17 0.77
C LEU A 124 -11.49 0.26 2.00
N VAL A 125 -10.36 -0.21 2.51
CA VAL A 125 -10.29 -0.97 3.76
C VAL A 125 -9.57 -0.13 4.82
N GLU A 126 -10.28 0.21 5.89
CA GLU A 126 -9.76 0.87 7.08
C GLU A 126 -9.61 -0.16 8.21
N ILE A 127 -8.48 -0.14 8.93
CA ILE A 127 -8.11 -1.14 9.95
C ILE A 127 -7.56 -0.46 11.20
#